data_AF-A0A6J8APE0-F1
#
_entry.id   AF-A0A6J8APE0-F1
#
_cell.length_a   1.000
_cell.length_b   1.000
_cell.length_c   1.000
_cell.angle_alpha   90.00
_cell.angle_beta   90.00
_cell.angle_gamma   90.00
#
_symmetry.space_group_name_H-M   'P 1'
#
loop_
_entity.id
_entity.type
_entity.pdbx_description
1 polymer ?
#
loop_
_entity_poly.entity_id
_entity_poly.type
_entity_poly.pdbx_seq_one_letter_code
_entity_poly.pdbx_strand_id
1 'polypeptide(L)'
;MAGTRAPKQWSLSKVETIISFEAWRQNLQYTLSLDQNFAAFLVDGFTWLKKTNANPLRGIADDGEEVAEAKRRTVAQKCTHLDLMLGQIANYCPIISRNTIIKNTTSIAKIGRYVTNSNEYSFISHMTAPHANKSVITMASIQDFKKINLTDEDINRAKIYLNDLKL
;
A
#
# COMPACT_ATOMS: atom_id res chain seq x y z
N MET A 1 18.84 -23.26 -17.78
CA MET A 1 17.71 -23.14 -16.84
C MET A 1 16.84 -21.98 -17.31
N ALA A 2 15.70 -22.26 -17.95
CA ALA A 2 14.73 -21.19 -18.23
C ALA A 2 14.18 -20.72 -16.88
N GLY A 3 14.68 -19.59 -16.38
CA GLY A 3 14.18 -19.01 -15.14
C GLY A 3 12.68 -18.78 -15.27
N THR A 4 11.91 -19.21 -14.28
CA THR A 4 10.48 -18.90 -14.15
C THR A 4 10.30 -17.39 -14.27
N ARG A 5 9.87 -16.94 -15.45
CA ARG A 5 9.73 -15.52 -15.77
C ARG A 5 8.71 -14.93 -14.82
N ALA A 6 9.06 -13.81 -14.18
CA ALA A 6 8.13 -13.08 -13.33
C ALA A 6 6.84 -12.81 -14.14
N PRO A 7 5.64 -13.03 -13.55
CA PRO A 7 4.42 -12.75 -14.25
C PRO A 7 4.36 -11.26 -14.61
N LYS A 8 3.74 -10.93 -15.75
CA LYS A 8 3.66 -9.55 -16.26
C LYS A 8 3.13 -8.63 -15.17
N GLN A 9 3.90 -7.61 -14.79
CA GLN A 9 3.44 -6.57 -13.89
C GLN A 9 2.40 -5.69 -14.57
N TRP A 10 1.42 -5.20 -13.81
CA TRP A 10 0.43 -4.24 -14.27
C TRP A 10 0.20 -3.14 -13.23
N SER A 11 -0.27 -2.00 -13.69
CA SER A 11 -0.65 -0.91 -12.79
C SER A 11 -2.09 -1.10 -12.31
N LEU A 12 -2.36 -0.80 -11.04
CA LEU A 12 -3.72 -0.81 -10.51
C LEU A 12 -4.58 0.23 -11.23
N SER A 13 -5.83 -0.13 -11.49
CA SER A 13 -6.86 0.81 -11.93
C SER A 13 -7.58 1.44 -10.72
N LYS A 14 -8.48 2.41 -10.98
CA LYS A 14 -9.27 3.08 -9.93
C LYS A 14 -10.35 2.20 -9.29
N VAL A 15 -10.71 1.10 -9.95
CA VAL A 15 -11.79 0.19 -9.54
C VAL A 15 -11.25 -1.23 -9.64
N GLU A 16 -10.84 -1.78 -8.52
CA GLU A 16 -10.27 -3.12 -8.41
C GLU A 16 -11.10 -3.95 -7.43
N THR A 17 -11.28 -5.23 -7.75
CA THR A 17 -11.84 -6.20 -6.81
C THR A 17 -10.79 -6.56 -5.74
N ILE A 18 -11.22 -7.08 -4.59
CA ILE A 18 -10.30 -7.59 -3.56
C ILE A 18 -9.35 -8.64 -4.15
N ILE A 19 -9.88 -9.55 -4.97
CA ILE A 19 -9.11 -10.63 -5.61
C ILE A 19 -8.06 -10.07 -6.59
N SER A 20 -8.45 -9.13 -7.46
CA SER A 20 -7.52 -8.53 -8.43
C SER A 20 -6.43 -7.70 -7.74
N PHE A 21 -6.78 -7.00 -6.65
CA PHE A 21 -5.82 -6.29 -5.81
C PHE A 21 -4.84 -7.24 -5.12
N GLU A 22 -5.31 -8.35 -4.53
CA GLU A 22 -4.41 -9.33 -3.90
C GLU A 22 -3.47 -9.98 -4.92
N ALA A 23 -3.98 -10.34 -6.09
CA ALA A 23 -3.18 -10.88 -7.18
C ALA A 23 -2.10 -9.88 -7.63
N TRP A 24 -2.46 -8.60 -7.76
CA TRP A 24 -1.51 -7.52 -8.07
C TRP A 24 -0.42 -7.40 -6.99
N ARG A 25 -0.83 -7.37 -5.71
CA ARG A 25 0.10 -7.23 -4.58
C ARG A 25 1.09 -8.39 -4.53
N GLN A 26 0.60 -9.62 -4.68
CA GLN A 26 1.44 -10.82 -4.70
C GLN A 26 2.40 -10.83 -5.90
N ASN A 27 1.92 -10.46 -7.09
CA ASN A 27 2.76 -10.36 -8.28
C ASN A 27 3.87 -9.31 -8.12
N LEU A 28 3.51 -8.13 -7.62
CA LEU A 28 4.46 -7.04 -7.42
C LEU A 28 5.51 -7.41 -6.36
N GLN A 29 5.07 -7.95 -5.23
CA GLN A 29 5.98 -8.39 -4.15
C GLN A 29 6.91 -9.50 -4.63
N TYR A 30 6.40 -10.50 -5.35
CA TYR A 30 7.22 -11.55 -5.94
C TYR A 30 8.26 -10.97 -6.90
N THR A 31 7.86 -10.12 -7.84
CA THR A 31 8.77 -9.54 -8.84
C THR A 31 9.86 -8.70 -8.18
N LEU A 32 9.52 -7.87 -7.20
CA LEU A 32 10.49 -7.07 -6.44
C LEU A 32 11.43 -7.95 -5.61
N SER A 33 10.95 -9.09 -5.09
CA SER A 33 11.76 -10.01 -4.28
C SER A 33 12.86 -10.73 -5.07
N LEU A 34 12.78 -10.74 -6.40
CA LEU A 34 13.83 -11.28 -7.26
C LEU A 34 15.11 -10.42 -7.23
N ASP A 35 15.00 -9.15 -6.84
CA ASP A 35 16.16 -8.28 -6.62
C ASP A 35 16.69 -8.42 -5.18
N GLN A 36 17.94 -8.87 -5.04
CA GLN A 36 18.61 -9.03 -3.74
C GLN A 36 18.77 -7.72 -2.96
N ASN A 37 18.67 -6.56 -3.63
CA ASN A 37 18.67 -5.25 -2.98
C ASN A 37 17.32 -4.95 -2.30
N PHE A 38 16.23 -5.58 -2.73
CA PHE A 38 14.87 -5.32 -2.24
C PHE A 38 14.33 -6.45 -1.36
N ALA A 39 14.76 -7.68 -1.58
CA ALA A 39 14.23 -8.87 -0.90
C ALA A 39 14.12 -8.72 0.63
N ALA A 40 15.14 -8.12 1.27
CA ALA A 40 15.15 -7.90 2.71
C ALA A 40 14.01 -7.01 3.23
N PHE A 41 13.51 -6.09 2.41
CA PHE A 41 12.41 -5.16 2.77
C PHE A 41 11.01 -5.76 2.58
N LEU A 42 10.92 -6.91 1.89
CA LEU A 42 9.68 -7.57 1.51
C LEU A 42 9.35 -8.77 2.40
N VAL A 43 10.22 -9.08 3.37
CA VAL A 43 9.99 -10.09 4.40
C VAL A 43 8.85 -9.62 5.31
N ASP A 44 8.06 -10.58 5.79
CA ASP A 44 6.97 -10.26 6.70
C ASP A 44 7.48 -9.65 8.01
N GLY A 45 6.76 -8.66 8.53
CA GLY A 45 7.17 -7.91 9.72
C GLY A 45 8.30 -6.90 9.54
N PHE A 46 8.95 -6.79 8.37
CA PHE A 46 9.91 -5.72 8.14
C PHE A 46 9.20 -4.36 8.13
N THR A 47 9.73 -3.42 8.93
CA THR A 47 9.17 -2.07 9.04
C THR A 47 10.27 -1.03 8.94
N TRP A 48 9.88 0.18 8.52
CA TRP A 48 10.74 1.35 8.45
C TRP A 48 9.98 2.59 8.95
N LEU A 49 10.70 3.63 9.34
CA LEU A 49 10.09 4.89 9.76
C LEU A 49 9.75 5.78 8.56
N LYS A 50 8.83 6.73 8.80
CA LYS A 50 8.50 7.78 7.83
C LYS A 50 9.75 8.59 7.49
N LYS A 51 9.87 9.01 6.23
CA LYS A 51 10.95 9.91 5.82
C LYS A 51 10.62 11.32 6.26
N THR A 52 11.36 11.82 7.23
CA THR A 52 11.27 13.21 7.70
C THR A 52 12.67 13.82 7.74
N ASN A 53 12.78 15.14 7.87
CA ASN A 53 14.07 15.79 8.05
C ASN A 53 14.79 15.31 9.33
N ALA A 54 14.02 14.95 10.37
CA ALA A 54 14.56 14.39 11.61
C ALA A 54 14.97 12.91 11.47
N ASN A 55 14.34 12.17 10.54
CA ASN A 55 14.59 10.75 10.32
C ASN A 55 14.87 10.46 8.83
N PRO A 56 15.99 10.97 8.28
CA PRO A 56 16.31 10.78 6.86
C PRO A 56 16.61 9.31 6.53
N LEU A 57 17.13 8.55 7.49
CA LEU A 57 17.52 7.14 7.36
C LEU A 57 16.41 6.14 7.75
N ARG A 58 15.19 6.63 8.02
CA ARG A 58 14.01 5.79 8.26
C ARG A 58 14.17 4.72 9.34
N GLY A 59 15.05 4.94 10.33
CA GLY A 59 15.33 3.99 11.40
C GLY A 59 16.00 2.69 10.94
N ILE A 60 16.62 2.68 9.76
CA ILE A 60 17.40 1.55 9.26
C ILE A 60 18.81 1.62 9.86
N ALA A 61 19.42 0.47 10.10
CA ALA A 61 20.81 0.34 10.55
C ALA A 61 21.68 -0.32 9.46
N ASP A 62 23.00 -0.11 9.57
CA ASP A 62 24.01 -0.83 8.78
C ASP A 62 23.88 -2.35 8.98
N ASP A 63 24.35 -3.12 8.00
CA ASP A 63 24.47 -4.56 8.16
C ASP A 63 25.61 -4.88 9.15
N GLY A 64 25.31 -5.75 10.12
CA GLY A 64 26.29 -6.21 11.11
C GLY A 64 27.25 -7.26 10.58
N GLU A 65 28.12 -7.75 11.48
CA GLU A 65 29.15 -8.73 11.11
C GLU A 65 28.60 -10.08 10.64
N GLU A 66 27.35 -10.38 11.01
CA GLU A 66 26.56 -11.56 10.59
C GLU A 66 26.41 -11.67 9.06
N VAL A 67 26.49 -10.55 8.34
CA VAL A 67 26.46 -10.53 6.88
C VAL A 67 27.89 -10.63 6.35
N ALA A 68 28.12 -11.52 5.37
CA ALA A 68 29.41 -11.62 4.71
C ALA A 68 29.89 -10.26 4.18
N GLU A 69 31.16 -9.93 4.40
CA GLU A 69 31.72 -8.60 4.13
C GLU A 69 31.42 -8.08 2.71
N ALA A 70 31.56 -8.96 1.70
CA ALA A 70 31.27 -8.63 0.30
C ALA A 70 29.79 -8.26 0.00
N LYS A 71 28.88 -8.53 0.94
CA LYS A 71 27.44 -8.23 0.82
C LYS A 71 26.95 -7.20 1.83
N ARG A 72 27.80 -6.75 2.76
CA ARG A 72 27.43 -5.75 3.77
C ARG A 72 27.06 -4.45 3.09
N ARG A 73 25.96 -3.86 3.52
CA ARG A 73 25.51 -2.56 3.04
C ARG A 73 25.47 -1.56 4.17
N THR A 74 25.82 -0.33 3.85
CA THR A 74 25.63 0.79 4.75
C THR A 74 24.15 1.16 4.85
N VAL A 75 23.79 1.85 5.92
CA VAL A 75 22.46 2.41 6.14
C VAL A 75 22.04 3.29 4.97
N ALA A 76 22.95 4.10 4.42
CA ALA A 76 22.67 4.97 3.28
C ALA A 76 22.34 4.17 2.01
N GLN A 77 23.07 3.07 1.75
CA GLN A 77 22.78 2.17 0.63
C GLN A 77 21.42 1.50 0.82
N LYS A 78 21.12 1.00 2.02
CA LYS A 78 19.83 0.37 2.33
C LYS A 78 18.67 1.36 2.17
N CYS A 79 18.81 2.58 2.66
CA CYS A 79 17.81 3.64 2.45
C CYS A 79 17.60 3.96 0.97
N THR A 80 18.69 3.99 0.17
CA THR A 80 18.61 4.21 -1.27
C THR A 80 17.85 3.09 -1.96
N HIS A 81 18.14 1.82 -1.62
CA HIS A 81 17.41 0.68 -2.16
C HIS A 81 15.94 0.68 -1.76
N LEU A 82 15.62 1.05 -0.52
CA LEU A 82 14.24 1.19 -0.07
C LEU A 82 13.50 2.29 -0.86
N ASP A 83 14.13 3.46 -1.07
CA ASP A 83 13.54 4.54 -1.85
C ASP A 83 13.30 4.12 -3.32
N LEU A 84 14.22 3.37 -3.92
CA LEU A 84 14.05 2.80 -5.27
C LEU A 84 12.89 1.79 -5.33
N MET A 85 12.81 0.88 -4.36
CA MET A 85 11.72 -0.10 -4.27
C MET A 85 10.36 0.61 -4.13
N LEU A 86 10.25 1.59 -3.24
CA LEU A 86 9.03 2.39 -3.06
C LEU A 86 8.68 3.19 -4.32
N GLY A 87 9.69 3.68 -5.05
CA GLY A 87 9.50 4.33 -6.35
C GLY A 87 8.92 3.37 -7.40
N GLN A 88 9.38 2.13 -7.45
CA GLN A 88 8.82 1.10 -8.34
C GLN A 88 7.37 0.77 -7.98
N ILE A 89 7.06 0.60 -6.69
CA ILE A 89 5.68 0.39 -6.23
C ILE A 89 4.79 1.56 -6.66
N ALA A 90 5.26 2.80 -6.51
CA ALA A 90 4.50 3.98 -6.89
C ALA A 90 4.19 4.06 -8.39
N ASN A 91 5.03 3.48 -9.25
CA ASN A 91 4.76 3.44 -10.70
C ASN A 91 3.63 2.46 -11.06
N TYR A 92 3.47 1.38 -10.29
CA TYR A 92 2.41 0.39 -10.47
C TYR A 92 1.17 0.64 -9.59
N CYS A 93 1.20 1.66 -8.73
CA CYS A 93 0.11 2.02 -7.82
C CYS A 93 -0.32 3.49 -8.02
N PRO A 94 -0.90 3.85 -9.18
CA PRO A 94 -1.22 5.25 -9.51
C PRO A 94 -2.35 5.86 -8.66
N ILE A 95 -3.10 5.01 -7.95
CA ILE A 95 -4.23 5.40 -7.09
C ILE A 95 -3.80 6.08 -5.78
N ILE A 96 -2.55 5.91 -5.36
CA ILE A 96 -1.98 6.61 -4.19
C ILE A 96 -0.90 7.57 -4.69
N SER A 97 -0.84 8.76 -4.09
CA SER A 97 0.24 9.69 -4.42
C SER A 97 1.61 9.07 -4.16
N ARG A 98 2.54 9.25 -5.12
CA ARG A 98 3.94 8.79 -4.97
C ARG A 98 4.57 9.30 -3.67
N ASN A 99 4.28 10.54 -3.28
CA ASN A 99 4.79 11.12 -2.03
C ASN A 99 4.27 10.38 -0.80
N THR A 100 3.01 9.96 -0.79
CA THR A 100 2.46 9.13 0.29
C THR A 100 3.21 7.81 0.37
N ILE A 101 3.42 7.13 -0.76
CA ILE A 101 4.13 5.85 -0.82
C ILE A 101 5.55 6.01 -0.29
N ILE A 102 6.29 6.99 -0.81
CA ILE A 102 7.69 7.19 -0.44
C ILE A 102 7.81 7.68 1.00
N LYS A 103 7.11 8.74 1.41
CA LYS A 103 7.40 9.43 2.68
C LYS A 103 6.60 8.92 3.87
N ASN A 104 5.35 8.49 3.68
CA ASN A 104 4.38 8.27 4.77
C ASN A 104 4.14 6.81 5.13
N THR A 105 4.54 5.88 4.26
CA THR A 105 4.44 4.44 4.52
C THR A 105 5.58 3.96 5.39
N THR A 106 5.32 2.87 6.11
CA THR A 106 6.24 2.28 7.10
C THR A 106 6.35 0.76 6.96
N SER A 107 5.59 0.17 6.02
CA SER A 107 5.61 -1.24 5.68
C SER A 107 4.83 -1.48 4.37
N ILE A 108 5.06 -2.64 3.73
CA ILE A 108 4.28 -3.08 2.56
C ILE A 108 2.79 -3.25 2.91
N ALA A 109 2.50 -3.82 4.09
CA ALA A 109 1.12 -3.98 4.57
C ALA A 109 0.39 -2.63 4.67
N LYS A 110 1.09 -1.58 5.09
CA LYS A 110 0.51 -0.23 5.16
C LYS A 110 0.20 0.35 3.78
N ILE A 111 1.02 0.09 2.77
CA ILE A 111 0.71 0.45 1.38
C ILE A 111 -0.58 -0.24 0.95
N GLY A 112 -0.73 -1.54 1.27
CA GLY A 112 -1.93 -2.29 0.93
C GLY A 112 -3.20 -1.69 1.55
N ARG A 113 -3.14 -1.30 2.83
CA ARG A 113 -4.26 -0.61 3.50
C ARG A 113 -4.64 0.72 2.85
N TYR A 114 -3.66 1.51 2.40
CA TYR A 114 -3.97 2.74 1.66
C TYR A 114 -4.73 2.45 0.36
N VAL A 115 -4.36 1.38 -0.35
CA VAL A 115 -5.04 0.99 -1.60
C VAL A 115 -6.48 0.56 -1.32
N THR A 116 -6.66 -0.33 -0.34
CA THR A 116 -8.00 -0.83 0.03
C THR A 116 -8.92 0.31 0.44
N ASN A 117 -8.44 1.23 1.30
CA ASN A 117 -9.22 2.39 1.69
C ASN A 117 -9.57 3.29 0.49
N SER A 118 -8.61 3.57 -0.40
CA SER A 118 -8.87 4.40 -1.59
C SER A 118 -9.90 3.77 -2.54
N ASN A 119 -9.89 2.45 -2.69
CA ASN A 119 -10.87 1.72 -3.50
C ASN A 119 -12.25 1.67 -2.81
N GLU A 120 -12.30 1.58 -1.48
CA GLU A 120 -13.55 1.71 -0.73
C GLU A 120 -14.16 3.10 -0.89
N TYR A 121 -13.37 4.17 -0.87
CA TYR A 121 -13.87 5.53 -1.14
C TYR A 121 -14.38 5.67 -2.59
N SER A 122 -13.72 5.07 -3.59
CA SER A 122 -14.22 5.09 -4.97
C SER A 122 -15.51 4.28 -5.12
N PHE A 123 -15.61 3.14 -4.44
CA PHE A 123 -16.82 2.31 -4.36
C PHE A 123 -17.99 3.06 -3.70
N ILE A 124 -17.75 3.71 -2.55
CA ILE A 124 -18.75 4.53 -1.85
C ILE A 124 -19.19 5.72 -2.71
N SER A 125 -18.25 6.44 -3.34
CA SER A 125 -18.57 7.55 -4.24
C SER A 125 -19.44 7.11 -5.43
N HIS A 126 -19.22 5.90 -5.95
CA HIS A 126 -20.05 5.32 -7.00
C HIS A 126 -21.42 4.87 -6.46
N MET A 127 -21.51 4.37 -5.23
CA MET A 127 -22.77 4.02 -4.57
C MET A 127 -23.64 5.23 -4.23
N THR A 128 -23.05 6.39 -3.95
CA THR A 128 -23.76 7.66 -3.71
C THR A 128 -24.14 8.40 -4.98
N ALA A 129 -23.75 7.90 -6.16
CA ALA A 129 -24.18 8.47 -7.44
C ALA A 129 -25.66 8.11 -7.71
N PRO A 130 -26.47 9.05 -8.25
CA PRO A 130 -27.94 8.92 -8.35
C PRO A 130 -28.47 7.75 -9.21
N HIS A 131 -27.59 6.95 -9.81
CA HIS A 131 -27.92 5.82 -10.68
C HIS A 131 -27.38 4.46 -10.20
N ALA A 132 -26.81 4.35 -9.00
CA ALA A 132 -26.32 3.06 -8.49
C ALA A 132 -27.48 2.13 -8.09
N ASN A 133 -27.45 0.91 -8.63
CA ASN A 133 -28.49 -0.09 -8.50
C ASN A 133 -28.59 -0.61 -7.03
N LYS A 134 -29.78 -0.47 -6.43
CA LYS A 134 -30.05 -0.66 -4.99
C LYS A 134 -29.80 -2.08 -4.47
N SER A 135 -29.62 -3.08 -5.34
CA SER A 135 -29.39 -4.48 -4.96
C SER A 135 -27.95 -4.79 -4.54
N VAL A 136 -26.97 -3.92 -4.82
CA VAL A 136 -25.56 -4.10 -4.42
C VAL A 136 -25.30 -3.65 -2.97
N ILE A 137 -26.33 -3.13 -2.29
CA ILE A 137 -26.24 -2.42 -1.00
C ILE A 137 -26.22 -3.38 0.21
N THR A 138 -26.40 -4.69 0.02
CA THR A 138 -26.52 -5.62 1.16
C THR A 138 -25.28 -6.52 1.30
N MET A 139 -24.53 -6.30 2.39
CA MET A 139 -23.74 -7.28 3.18
C MET A 139 -22.25 -7.01 3.48
N ALA A 140 -21.59 -5.98 2.95
CA ALA A 140 -20.22 -5.63 3.36
C ALA A 140 -20.20 -4.25 4.05
N SER A 141 -21.04 -4.04 5.07
CA SER A 141 -20.67 -4.16 6.50
C SER A 141 -20.23 -2.82 7.11
N ILE A 142 -21.21 -2.13 7.68
CA ILE A 142 -21.06 -1.00 8.62
C ILE A 142 -20.15 -1.37 9.83
N GLN A 143 -19.94 -2.66 10.09
CA GLN A 143 -19.07 -3.17 11.16
C GLN A 143 -17.57 -3.08 10.81
N ASP A 144 -17.20 -3.10 9.53
CA ASP A 144 -15.80 -2.96 9.12
C ASP A 144 -15.31 -1.50 9.21
N PHE A 145 -16.22 -0.52 9.10
CA PHE A 145 -15.92 0.90 9.27
C PHE A 145 -15.44 1.26 10.69
N LYS A 146 -15.79 0.49 11.73
CA LYS A 146 -15.32 0.72 13.11
C LYS A 146 -13.86 0.30 13.35
N LYS A 147 -13.25 -0.47 12.45
CA LYS A 147 -11.85 -0.94 12.57
C LYS A 147 -10.83 -0.01 11.91
N ILE A 148 -11.30 1.04 11.27
CA ILE A 148 -10.49 2.02 10.55
C ILE A 148 -10.29 3.20 11.51
N ASN A 149 -9.04 3.60 11.78
CA ASN A 149 -8.71 4.86 12.45
C ASN A 149 -9.09 6.04 11.52
N LEU A 150 -10.39 6.18 11.25
CA LEU A 150 -10.99 7.32 10.59
C LEU A 150 -10.85 8.52 11.52
N THR A 151 -10.50 9.66 10.96
CA THR A 151 -10.49 10.90 11.74
C THR A 151 -11.94 11.29 12.07
N ASP A 152 -12.15 12.04 13.16
CA ASP A 152 -13.49 12.47 13.56
C ASP A 152 -14.21 13.26 12.44
N GLU A 153 -13.44 13.91 11.57
CA GLU A 153 -13.94 14.64 10.40
C GLU A 153 -14.51 13.70 9.33
N ASP A 154 -13.87 12.55 9.08
CA ASP A 154 -14.35 11.54 8.13
C ASP A 154 -15.66 10.90 8.62
N ILE A 155 -15.76 10.66 9.93
CA ILE A 155 -16.97 10.14 10.57
C ILE A 155 -18.11 11.14 10.48
N ASN A 156 -17.84 12.44 10.69
CA ASN A 156 -18.86 13.48 10.59
C ASN A 156 -19.37 13.66 9.16
N ARG A 157 -18.50 13.58 8.14
CA ARG A 157 -18.93 13.62 6.74
C ARG A 157 -19.84 12.43 6.42
N ALA A 158 -19.45 11.22 6.81
CA ALA A 158 -20.28 10.03 6.58
C ALA A 158 -21.66 10.13 7.25
N LYS A 159 -21.73 10.69 8.47
CA LYS A 159 -22.99 10.91 9.19
C LYS A 159 -23.89 11.96 8.52
N ILE A 160 -23.32 13.05 8.02
CA ILE A 160 -24.07 14.09 7.28
C ILE A 160 -24.68 13.49 6.01
N TYR A 161 -23.90 12.72 5.24
CA TYR A 161 -24.39 12.06 4.03
C TYR A 161 -25.49 11.02 4.32
N LEU A 162 -25.40 10.28 5.42
CA LEU A 162 -26.43 9.32 5.84
C LEU A 162 -27.72 10.01 6.32
N ASN A 163 -27.63 11.17 6.96
CA ASN A 163 -28.80 11.95 7.39
C ASN A 163 -29.53 12.62 6.21
N ASP A 164 -28.79 13.08 5.20
CA ASP A 164 -29.39 13.64 3.98
C ASP A 164 -30.06 12.59 3.09
N LEU A 165 -29.67 11.32 3.24
CA LEU A 165 -30.28 10.17 2.56
C LEU A 165 -31.61 9.69 3.17
N LYS A 166 -32.09 10.30 4.27
CA LYS A 166 -33.36 10.01 5.00
C LYS A 166 -33.89 8.58 4.82
N LEU A 167 -33.47 7.68 5.71
CA LEU A 167 -34.42 6.74 6.32
C LEU A 167 -35.33 7.51 7.28
#